data_AF-A3Y8Q9-F1
#
_entry.id   AF-A3Y8Q9-F1
#
_cell.length_a   1.000
_cell.length_b   1.000
_cell.length_c   1.000
_cell.angle_alpha   90.00
_cell.angle_beta   90.00
_cell.angle_gamma   90.00
#
_symmetry.space_group_name_H-M   'P 1'
#
loop_
_entity.id
_entity.type
_entity.pdbx_description
1 polymer ?
#
loop_
_entity_poly.entity_id
_entity_poly.type
_entity_poly.pdbx_seq_one_letter_code
_entity_poly.pdbx_strand_id
1 'polypeptide(L)'
;MKIETVKTVGNSYLVNEKIVVPNVSENTICRKVQAWLDAGNTLIPEFTDTELMALKLVEANAECTRRIELYWNQVGQLNAALGVYSDENVEACKSWIASNRNARAALVDRVDILTIDVTDNTYWPELP
;
A
#
# COMPACT_ATOMS: atom_id res chain seq x y z
N MET A 1 -16.93 31.76 -12.29
CA MET A 1 -16.62 30.79 -11.21
C MET A 1 -15.18 31.02 -10.81
N LYS A 2 -14.95 31.33 -9.53
CA LYS A 2 -13.63 31.47 -8.93
C LYS A 2 -13.20 30.10 -8.40
N ILE A 3 -11.96 29.68 -8.68
CA ILE A 3 -11.38 28.45 -8.14
C ILE A 3 -10.56 28.80 -6.90
N GLU A 4 -10.82 28.11 -5.81
CA GLU A 4 -10.17 28.29 -4.51
C GLU A 4 -9.43 27.02 -4.10
N THR A 5 -10.04 25.85 -4.32
CA THR A 5 -9.41 24.55 -4.10
C THR A 5 -9.66 23.61 -5.28
N VAL A 6 -8.71 22.73 -5.53
CA VAL A 6 -8.84 21.65 -6.51
C VAL A 6 -8.20 20.40 -5.92
N LYS A 7 -8.98 19.32 -5.80
CA LYS A 7 -8.52 18.00 -5.36
C LYS A 7 -8.51 17.01 -6.52
N THR A 8 -7.48 16.19 -6.65
CA THR A 8 -7.47 15.08 -7.62
C THR A 8 -8.38 13.95 -7.12
N VAL A 9 -9.17 13.35 -8.01
CA VAL A 9 -10.02 12.18 -7.71
C VAL A 9 -10.02 11.27 -8.93
N GLY A 10 -9.21 10.21 -8.91
CA GLY A 10 -8.94 9.36 -10.06
C GLY A 10 -8.53 10.19 -11.29
N ASN A 11 -9.29 10.05 -12.38
CA ASN A 11 -9.08 10.83 -13.61
C ASN A 11 -9.92 12.12 -13.69
N SER A 12 -10.24 12.73 -12.54
CA SER A 12 -11.08 13.92 -12.42
C SER A 12 -10.54 14.89 -11.38
N TYR A 13 -11.07 16.11 -11.38
CA TYR A 13 -10.86 17.13 -10.37
C TYR A 13 -12.12 17.38 -9.57
N LEU A 14 -11.99 17.48 -8.24
CA LEU A 14 -13.00 18.04 -7.36
C LEU A 14 -12.67 19.51 -7.11
N VAL A 15 -13.41 20.40 -7.74
CA VAL A 15 -13.23 21.86 -7.66
C VAL A 15 -14.10 22.43 -6.54
N ASN A 16 -13.49 23.26 -5.68
CA ASN A 16 -14.12 23.90 -4.52
C ASN A 16 -14.94 22.93 -3.66
N GLU A 17 -14.47 21.68 -3.56
CA GLU A 17 -15.11 20.58 -2.82
C GLU A 17 -16.55 20.24 -3.24
N LYS A 18 -17.00 20.74 -4.40
CA LYS A 18 -18.42 20.69 -4.80
C LYS A 18 -18.66 20.15 -6.19
N ILE A 19 -17.73 20.37 -7.11
CA ILE A 19 -17.93 20.05 -8.53
C ILE A 19 -16.88 19.04 -8.97
N VAL A 20 -17.32 17.85 -9.36
CA VAL A 20 -16.47 16.86 -10.01
C VAL A 20 -16.40 17.17 -11.51
N VAL A 21 -15.18 17.28 -12.02
CA VAL A 21 -14.88 17.71 -13.38
C VAL A 21 -13.94 16.67 -14.00
N PRO A 22 -14.35 15.95 -15.05
CA PRO A 22 -13.45 15.08 -15.77
C PRO A 22 -12.21 15.82 -16.26
N ASN A 23 -11.03 15.22 -16.08
CA ASN A 23 -9.76 15.79 -16.53
C ASN A 23 -9.59 15.59 -18.04
N VAL A 24 -10.37 16.34 -18.82
CA VAL A 24 -10.38 16.33 -20.28
C VAL A 24 -10.32 17.75 -20.82
N SER A 25 -9.51 17.98 -21.86
CA SER A 25 -9.21 19.31 -22.41
C SER A 25 -10.43 20.08 -22.92
N GLU A 26 -11.45 19.35 -23.36
CA GLU A 26 -12.70 19.89 -23.89
C GLU A 26 -13.52 20.57 -22.78
N ASN A 27 -13.33 20.15 -21.52
CA ASN A 27 -14.07 20.68 -20.40
C ASN A 27 -13.60 22.10 -20.04
N THR A 28 -14.51 23.06 -20.16
CA THR A 28 -14.24 24.47 -19.85
C THR A 28 -13.77 24.70 -18.41
N ILE A 29 -14.21 23.89 -17.46
CA ILE A 29 -13.74 23.97 -16.07
C ILE A 29 -12.34 23.38 -15.94
N CYS A 30 -12.01 22.29 -16.65
CA CYS A 30 -10.66 21.75 -16.68
C CYS A 30 -9.65 22.78 -17.20
N ARG A 31 -9.99 23.55 -18.24
CA ARG A 31 -9.15 24.67 -18.71
C ARG A 31 -8.96 25.77 -17.65
N LYS A 32 -9.96 26.03 -16.81
CA LYS A 32 -9.84 26.96 -15.69
C LYS A 32 -8.97 26.41 -14.57
N VAL A 33 -9.04 25.10 -14.31
CA VAL A 33 -8.13 24.41 -13.38
C VAL A 33 -6.70 24.55 -13.89
N GLN A 34 -6.44 24.33 -15.19
CA GLN A 34 -5.11 24.52 -15.76
C GLN A 34 -4.59 25.94 -15.58
N ALA A 35 -5.39 26.96 -15.92
CA ALA A 35 -5.01 28.36 -15.70
C ALA A 35 -4.78 28.69 -14.21
N TRP A 36 -5.49 28.03 -13.30
CA TRP A 36 -5.28 28.15 -11.85
C TRP A 36 -3.95 27.51 -11.42
N LEU A 37 -3.56 26.37 -12.00
CA LEU A 37 -2.25 25.74 -11.78
C LEU A 37 -1.12 26.59 -12.37
N ASP A 38 -1.30 27.14 -13.56
CA ASP A 38 -0.32 28.02 -14.23
C ASP A 38 -0.06 29.29 -13.41
N ALA A 39 -1.01 29.70 -12.57
CA ALA A 39 -0.85 30.80 -11.61
C ALA A 39 -0.05 30.42 -10.34
N GLY A 40 0.49 29.19 -10.27
CA GLY A 40 1.33 28.72 -9.17
C GLY A 40 0.59 28.03 -8.03
N ASN A 41 -0.71 27.73 -8.20
CA ASN A 41 -1.46 26.98 -7.20
C ASN A 41 -1.20 25.47 -7.33
N THR A 42 -1.40 24.72 -6.25
CA THR A 42 -1.13 23.27 -6.18
C THR A 42 -2.40 22.46 -5.98
N LEU A 43 -2.48 21.31 -6.63
CA LEU A 43 -3.57 20.36 -6.40
C LEU A 43 -3.48 19.77 -4.98
N ILE A 44 -4.64 19.60 -4.36
CA ILE A 44 -4.78 18.75 -3.18
C ILE A 44 -4.73 17.29 -3.68
N PRO A 45 -3.80 16.45 -3.18
CA PRO A 45 -3.74 15.05 -3.55
C PRO A 45 -5.05 14.31 -3.25
N GLU A 46 -5.31 13.23 -3.98
CA GLU A 46 -6.51 12.40 -3.78
C GLU A 46 -6.54 11.75 -2.40
N PHE A 47 -5.38 11.27 -1.97
CA PHE A 47 -5.15 10.63 -0.70
C PHE A 47 -4.16 11.44 0.12
N THR A 48 -4.42 11.52 1.40
CA THR A 48 -3.46 12.02 2.39
C THR A 48 -2.32 11.02 2.59
N ASP A 49 -1.18 11.48 3.09
CA ASP A 49 -0.07 10.59 3.45
C ASP A 49 -0.51 9.51 4.45
N THR A 50 -1.42 9.84 5.36
CA THR A 50 -2.00 8.89 6.32
C THR A 50 -2.79 7.78 5.62
N GLU A 51 -3.60 8.11 4.61
CA GLU A 51 -4.36 7.12 3.83
C GLU A 51 -3.44 6.24 2.98
N LEU A 52 -2.41 6.84 2.38
CA LEU A 52 -1.39 6.09 1.63
C LEU A 52 -0.59 5.15 2.54
N MET A 53 -0.23 5.61 3.74
CA MET A 53 0.42 4.78 4.75
C MET A 53 -0.47 3.61 5.16
N ALA A 54 -1.75 3.85 5.44
CA ALA A 54 -2.70 2.80 5.78
C ALA A 54 -2.83 1.76 4.66
N LEU A 55 -2.87 2.19 3.39
CA LEU A 55 -2.87 1.28 2.25
C LEU A 55 -1.57 0.44 2.21
N LYS A 56 -0.40 1.06 2.39
CA LYS A 56 0.88 0.34 2.44
C LYS A 56 0.96 -0.68 3.56
N LEU A 57 0.40 -0.38 4.73
CA LEU A 57 0.29 -1.35 5.83
C LEU A 57 -0.54 -2.57 5.42
N VAL A 58 -1.66 -2.37 4.73
CA VAL A 58 -2.49 -3.46 4.22
C VAL A 58 -1.72 -4.30 3.20
N GLU A 59 -1.05 -3.66 2.24
CA GLU A 59 -0.22 -4.35 1.24
C GLU A 59 0.89 -5.20 1.89
N ALA A 60 1.64 -4.63 2.83
CA ALA A 60 2.71 -5.33 3.55
C ALA A 60 2.18 -6.50 4.39
N ASN A 61 1.01 -6.35 5.03
CA ASN A 61 0.36 -7.43 5.78
C ASN A 61 -0.11 -8.57 4.85
N ALA A 62 -0.68 -8.23 3.70
CA ALA A 62 -1.11 -9.20 2.70
C ALA A 62 0.09 -9.98 2.14
N GLU A 63 1.17 -9.30 1.80
CA GLU A 63 2.38 -9.93 1.28
C GLU A 63 3.07 -10.83 2.33
N CYS A 64 3.14 -10.38 3.58
CA CYS A 64 3.63 -11.20 4.69
C CYS A 64 2.83 -12.50 4.81
N THR A 65 1.51 -12.42 4.69
CA THR A 65 0.61 -13.58 4.76
C THR A 65 0.86 -14.51 3.59
N ARG A 66 0.89 -13.96 2.37
CA ARG A 66 1.15 -14.72 1.13
C ARG A 66 2.47 -15.48 1.20
N ARG A 67 3.54 -14.86 1.69
CA ARG A 67 4.87 -15.50 1.82
C ARG A 67 4.93 -16.58 2.88
N ILE A 68 4.27 -16.36 4.02
CA ILE A 68 4.12 -17.42 5.03
C ILE A 68 3.41 -18.62 4.41
N GLU A 69 2.29 -18.39 3.73
CA GLU A 69 1.46 -19.44 3.15
C GLU A 69 2.07 -20.15 1.95
N LEU A 70 3.01 -19.50 1.24
CA LEU A 70 3.73 -20.10 0.12
C LEU A 70 4.53 -21.34 0.55
N TYR A 71 5.10 -21.32 1.76
CA TYR A 71 5.89 -22.43 2.30
C TYR A 71 5.14 -23.22 3.37
N TRP A 72 4.47 -22.52 4.29
CA TRP A 72 3.61 -23.10 5.32
C TRP A 72 2.18 -22.61 5.14
N ASN A 73 1.40 -23.30 4.31
CA ASN A 73 -0.02 -23.00 4.19
C ASN A 73 -0.77 -23.20 5.53
N GLN A 74 -2.01 -22.74 5.61
CA GLN A 74 -2.78 -22.76 6.86
C GLN A 74 -2.89 -24.16 7.49
N VAL A 75 -3.05 -25.20 6.67
CA VAL A 75 -3.13 -26.59 7.16
C VAL A 75 -1.78 -27.04 7.72
N GLY A 76 -0.67 -26.73 7.04
CA GLY A 76 0.68 -27.02 7.51
C GLY A 76 0.99 -26.32 8.84
N GLN A 77 0.59 -25.05 8.98
CA GLN A 77 0.74 -24.31 10.24
C GLN A 77 -0.07 -24.96 11.38
N LEU A 78 -1.32 -25.35 11.12
CA LEU A 78 -2.16 -26.04 12.09
C LEU A 78 -1.55 -27.39 12.51
N ASN A 79 -1.09 -28.19 11.55
CA ASN A 79 -0.45 -29.47 11.83
C ASN A 79 0.83 -29.32 12.65
N ALA A 80 1.65 -28.30 12.36
CA ALA A 80 2.81 -27.97 13.18
C ALA A 80 2.39 -27.60 14.62
N ALA A 81 1.37 -26.76 14.78
CA ALA A 81 0.86 -26.35 16.09
C ALA A 81 0.25 -27.51 16.90
N LEU A 82 -0.36 -28.49 16.22
CA LEU A 82 -0.95 -29.68 16.83
C LEU A 82 0.07 -30.78 17.14
N GLY A 83 1.36 -30.59 16.80
CA GLY A 83 2.40 -31.59 17.01
C GLY A 83 2.30 -32.80 16.07
N VAL A 84 1.66 -32.64 14.92
CA VAL A 84 1.57 -33.68 13.88
C VAL A 84 2.91 -33.87 13.17
N TYR A 85 3.71 -32.80 13.08
CA TYR A 85 5.04 -32.83 12.50
C TYR A 85 6.13 -33.06 13.56
N SER A 86 7.32 -33.45 13.08
CA SER A 86 8.52 -33.53 13.92
C SER A 86 8.86 -32.17 14.55
N ASP A 87 9.55 -32.21 15.69
CA ASP A 87 10.02 -30.99 16.38
C ASP A 87 10.82 -30.07 15.44
N GLU A 88 11.64 -30.66 14.56
CA GLU A 88 12.39 -29.93 13.53
C GLU A 88 11.45 -29.13 12.59
N ASN A 89 10.39 -29.76 12.08
CA ASN A 89 9.42 -29.10 11.20
C ASN A 89 8.56 -28.07 11.95
N VAL A 90 8.28 -28.30 13.24
CA VAL A 90 7.60 -27.32 14.09
C VAL A 90 8.46 -26.07 14.25
N GLU A 91 9.74 -26.24 14.55
CA GLU A 91 10.68 -25.11 14.67
C GLU A 91 10.94 -24.42 13.34
N ALA A 92 10.98 -25.15 12.22
CA ALA A 92 11.06 -24.57 10.89
C ALA A 92 9.83 -23.69 10.57
N CYS A 93 8.62 -24.16 10.89
CA CYS A 93 7.38 -23.41 10.74
C CYS A 93 7.39 -22.12 11.57
N LYS A 94 7.73 -22.22 12.86
CA LYS A 94 7.84 -21.06 13.75
C LYS A 94 8.87 -20.05 13.25
N SER A 95 10.04 -20.54 12.84
CA SER A 95 11.14 -19.70 12.36
C SER A 95 10.76 -18.97 11.07
N TRP A 96 10.07 -19.64 10.15
CA TRP A 96 9.58 -19.03 8.91
C TRP A 96 8.56 -17.92 9.18
N ILE A 97 7.58 -18.18 10.03
CA ILE A 97 6.56 -17.20 10.43
C ILE A 97 7.21 -16.00 11.12
N ALA A 98 8.12 -16.24 12.06
CA ALA A 98 8.81 -15.19 12.80
C ALA A 98 9.65 -14.31 11.87
N SER A 99 10.41 -14.92 10.96
CA SER A 99 11.26 -14.19 10.01
C SER A 99 10.45 -13.28 9.09
N ASN A 100 9.33 -13.77 8.55
CA ASN A 100 8.45 -12.96 7.69
C ASN A 100 7.76 -11.82 8.48
N ARG A 101 7.34 -12.08 9.72
CA ARG A 101 6.74 -11.02 10.58
C ARG A 101 7.75 -9.95 10.97
N ASN A 102 8.99 -10.34 11.26
CA ASN A 102 10.08 -9.41 11.56
C ASN A 102 10.44 -8.56 10.35
N ALA A 103 10.54 -9.19 9.16
CA ALA A 103 10.76 -8.49 7.90
C ALA A 103 9.65 -7.47 7.61
N ARG A 104 8.37 -7.86 7.79
CA ARG A 104 7.23 -6.95 7.67
C ARG A 104 7.32 -5.77 8.64
N ALA A 105 7.66 -6.01 9.90
CA ALA A 105 7.80 -4.94 10.89
C ALA A 105 8.91 -3.95 10.48
N ALA A 106 10.07 -4.47 10.09
CA ALA A 106 11.17 -3.65 9.60
C ALA A 106 10.80 -2.85 8.34
N LEU A 107 10.06 -3.45 7.41
CA LEU A 107 9.57 -2.78 6.20
C LEU A 107 8.60 -1.64 6.53
N VAL A 108 7.66 -1.86 7.44
CA VAL A 108 6.66 -0.86 7.85
C VAL A 108 7.29 0.33 8.57
N ASP A 109 8.37 0.13 9.32
CA ASP A 109 9.07 1.20 10.04
C ASP A 109 9.97 2.06 9.12
N ARG A 110 10.05 1.74 7.83
CA ARG A 110 10.85 2.51 6.88
C ARG A 110 10.23 3.86 6.56
N VAL A 111 11.07 4.89 6.54
CA VAL A 111 10.69 6.26 6.17
C VAL A 111 10.24 6.39 4.71
N ASP A 112 10.69 5.49 3.84
CA ASP A 112 10.43 5.50 2.40
C ASP A 112 9.37 4.47 1.96
N ILE A 113 8.61 3.88 2.90
CA ILE A 113 7.60 2.84 2.64
C ILE A 113 6.57 3.19 1.56
N LEU A 114 6.22 4.47 1.42
CA LEU A 114 5.28 4.93 0.37
C LEU A 114 5.81 4.73 -1.05
N THR A 115 7.13 4.65 -1.22
CA THR A 115 7.81 4.46 -2.50
C THR A 115 8.26 3.02 -2.76
N ILE A 116 8.14 2.15 -1.75
CA ILE A 116 8.59 0.76 -1.83
C ILE A 116 7.53 -0.11 -2.51
N ASP A 117 7.99 -0.95 -3.43
CA ASP A 117 7.28 -2.15 -3.84
C ASP A 117 7.41 -3.21 -2.73
N VAL A 118 6.31 -3.43 -1.99
CA VAL A 118 6.30 -4.39 -0.87
C VAL A 118 6.51 -5.84 -1.32
N THR A 119 6.38 -6.14 -2.62
CA THR A 119 6.54 -7.49 -3.16
C THR A 119 7.99 -7.83 -3.50
N ASP A 120 8.90 -6.85 -3.49
CA ASP A 120 10.31 -7.04 -3.77
C ASP A 120 10.97 -7.98 -2.75
N ASN A 121 11.59 -9.05 -3.25
CA ASN A 121 12.26 -10.08 -2.44
C ASN A 121 13.39 -9.56 -1.55
N THR A 122 13.99 -8.42 -1.88
CA THR A 122 15.05 -7.81 -1.06
C THR A 122 14.60 -7.46 0.37
N TYR A 123 13.29 -7.34 0.60
CA TYR A 123 12.72 -7.01 1.91
C TYR A 123 12.23 -8.21 2.70
N TRP A 124 12.39 -9.44 2.18
CA TRP A 124 11.82 -10.63 2.78
C TRP A 124 12.87 -11.71 2.98
N PRO A 125 12.62 -12.67 3.89
CA PRO A 125 13.47 -13.85 4.00
C PRO A 125 13.55 -14.60 2.67
N GLU A 126 14.74 -15.12 2.35
CA GLU A 126 14.91 -16.02 1.23
C GLU A 126 14.05 -17.27 1.42
N LEU A 127 13.48 -17.78 0.34
CA LEU A 127 12.69 -19.00 0.39
C LEU A 127 13.59 -20.17 0.84
N PRO A 128 13.14 -20.99 1.81
CA PRO A 128 13.88 -22.14 2.30
C PRO A 128 13.97 -23.28 1.28
#